data_AF-A0A1R3JEA8-F1
#
_entry.id   AF-A0A1R3JEA8-F1
#
_cell.length_a   1.000
_cell.length_b   1.000
_cell.length_c   1.000
_cell.angle_alpha   90.00
_cell.angle_beta   90.00
_cell.angle_gamma   90.00
#
_symmetry.space_group_name_H-M   'P 1'
#
loop_
_entity.id
_entity.type
_entity.pdbx_description
1 polymer ?
#
loop_
_entity_poly.entity_id
_entity_poly.type
_entity_poly.pdbx_seq_one_letter_code
_entity_poly.pdbx_strand_id
1 'polypeptide(L)'
;MSNQKKRNFQIEAFKHRVVVDPKYADKTWNILEHAIHEIYNHNASGLSFEELYRNAYNMVLHKFGEKLYSGLVTTMTAHLKEISKSIEAAQGGLFLEELNRKWNDHNKALQMIRDILMYMDRTYIPNTHKTPVHELGLNLWRDNIIHSSKIQTRLLSTLLELVHSERTGEVIDRGLMRNIIKMLMDLGSSVYQEDFEKPFLEVSAEFYKGESQKFIECCDCGDYLKKAERRLNEEIERVTHYLDAKSEAKITNVVEKEMIANHMLRLVHMENSGLGKNVLRKEPMSKDIGEDDAFFVNDKFTSKFYKVKIGTVVAQKESEPEKQETRQRVEEDRKPQIEAAIVRIMKSRRVLDHNNIIAEVTKQLQSRFLANPTEIKKRIESLIERDFLERDNNDRKLYQYLA
;
A
#
# COMPACT_ATOMS: atom_id res chain seq x y z
N MET A 1 68.64 -9.93 -54.43
CA MET A 1 68.05 -9.35 -53.20
C MET A 1 67.24 -10.45 -52.52
N SER A 2 67.66 -10.87 -51.33
CA SER A 2 67.14 -12.04 -50.61
C SER A 2 65.85 -11.69 -49.87
N ASN A 3 64.75 -12.39 -50.18
CA ASN A 3 63.45 -12.20 -49.55
C ASN A 3 63.42 -12.93 -48.20
N GLN A 4 63.61 -12.20 -47.10
CA GLN A 4 63.47 -12.73 -45.74
C GLN A 4 62.01 -13.11 -45.46
N LYS A 5 61.73 -14.42 -45.33
CA LYS A 5 60.46 -14.93 -44.80
C LYS A 5 60.27 -14.44 -43.36
N LYS A 6 59.29 -13.56 -43.14
CA LYS A 6 58.76 -13.25 -41.80
C LYS A 6 58.28 -14.55 -41.15
N ARG A 7 58.94 -14.98 -40.07
CA ARG A 7 58.46 -16.07 -39.21
C ARG A 7 57.27 -15.53 -38.40
N ASN A 8 56.07 -16.02 -38.70
CA ASN A 8 54.91 -15.82 -37.85
C ASN A 8 55.15 -16.58 -36.53
N PHE A 9 55.36 -15.85 -35.44
CA PHE A 9 55.32 -16.42 -34.10
C PHE A 9 53.86 -16.53 -33.69
N GLN A 10 53.32 -17.75 -33.76
CA GLN A 10 52.03 -18.07 -33.18
C GLN A 10 52.27 -18.26 -31.67
N ILE A 11 51.91 -17.26 -30.87
CA ILE A 11 51.93 -17.38 -29.41
C ILE A 11 50.74 -18.27 -29.05
N GLU A 12 51.00 -19.55 -28.80
CA GLU A 12 50.00 -20.43 -28.21
C GLU A 12 49.70 -19.93 -26.78
N ALA A 13 48.42 -19.76 -26.46
CA ALA A 13 48.00 -19.46 -25.11
C ALA A 13 48.54 -20.55 -24.18
N PHE A 14 49.31 -20.15 -23.16
CA PHE A 14 49.79 -21.04 -22.11
C PHE A 14 48.59 -21.73 -21.46
N LYS A 15 48.27 -22.95 -21.89
CA LYS A 15 47.34 -23.84 -21.20
C LYS A 15 48.07 -24.40 -19.99
N HIS A 16 48.21 -23.58 -18.95
CA HIS A 16 48.50 -24.09 -17.63
C HIS A 16 47.32 -24.99 -17.24
N ARG A 17 47.42 -26.29 -17.53
CA ARG A 17 46.60 -27.31 -16.91
C ARG A 17 47.04 -27.36 -15.45
N VAL A 18 46.55 -26.40 -14.66
CA VAL A 18 46.64 -26.49 -13.21
C VAL A 18 45.91 -27.76 -12.84
N VAL A 19 46.64 -28.77 -12.38
CA VAL A 19 46.05 -29.94 -11.74
C VAL A 19 45.45 -29.42 -10.45
N VAL A 20 44.17 -29.09 -10.51
CA VAL A 20 43.45 -28.55 -9.36
C VAL A 20 43.35 -29.66 -8.32
N ASP A 21 43.88 -29.40 -7.11
CA ASP A 21 43.73 -30.29 -5.94
C ASP A 21 42.26 -30.72 -5.84
N PRO A 22 41.94 -32.02 -5.71
CA PRO A 22 40.56 -32.49 -5.54
C PRO A 22 39.81 -31.75 -4.42
N LYS A 23 40.52 -31.27 -3.39
CA LYS A 23 39.97 -30.50 -2.27
C LYS A 23 39.91 -28.99 -2.51
N TYR A 24 40.47 -28.48 -3.59
CA TYR A 24 40.44 -27.04 -3.91
C TYR A 24 39.01 -26.52 -4.05
N ALA A 25 38.16 -27.28 -4.74
CA ALA A 25 36.77 -26.88 -4.97
C ALA A 25 35.99 -26.78 -3.65
N ASP A 26 36.21 -27.72 -2.72
CA ASP A 26 35.59 -27.69 -1.39
C ASP A 26 36.10 -26.51 -0.54
N LYS A 27 37.42 -26.30 -0.50
CA LYS A 27 38.01 -25.17 0.25
C LYS A 27 37.51 -23.83 -0.27
N THR A 28 37.49 -23.66 -1.59
CA THR A 28 37.05 -22.41 -2.23
C THR A 28 35.55 -22.19 -2.03
N TRP A 29 34.76 -23.26 -2.13
CA TRP A 29 33.33 -23.19 -1.82
C TRP A 29 33.09 -22.77 -0.37
N ASN A 30 33.79 -23.34 0.61
CA ASN A 30 33.60 -22.99 2.01
C ASN A 30 33.87 -21.49 2.30
N ILE A 31 34.82 -20.88 1.57
CA ILE A 31 35.07 -19.43 1.66
C ILE A 31 33.86 -18.63 1.12
N LEU A 32 33.32 -19.03 -0.03
CA LEU A 32 32.17 -18.38 -0.64
C LEU A 32 30.89 -18.58 0.19
N GLU A 33 30.67 -19.79 0.70
CA GLU A 33 29.57 -20.12 1.59
C GLU A 33 29.63 -19.29 2.87
N HIS A 34 30.80 -19.20 3.51
CA HIS A 34 30.99 -18.33 4.67
C HIS A 34 30.68 -16.87 4.36
N ALA A 35 31.13 -16.36 3.21
CA ALA A 35 30.80 -15.00 2.80
C ALA A 35 29.29 -14.79 2.58
N ILE A 36 28.58 -15.78 2.01
CA ILE A 36 27.12 -15.74 1.88
C ILE A 36 26.46 -15.68 3.27
N HIS A 37 26.95 -16.45 4.25
CA HIS A 37 26.48 -16.35 5.63
C HIS A 37 26.71 -14.95 6.23
N GLU A 38 27.91 -14.37 6.07
CA GLU A 38 28.20 -13.03 6.58
C GLU A 38 27.34 -11.95 5.89
N ILE A 39 27.04 -12.10 4.60
CA ILE A 39 26.13 -11.20 3.88
C ILE A 39 24.72 -11.25 4.47
N TYR A 40 24.17 -12.44 4.71
CA TYR A 40 22.85 -12.60 5.35
C TYR A 40 22.84 -12.14 6.82
N ASN A 41 23.97 -12.23 7.52
CA ASN A 41 24.15 -11.74 8.89
C ASN A 41 24.42 -10.22 8.97
N HIS A 42 24.34 -9.49 7.86
CA HIS A 42 24.62 -8.05 7.77
C HIS A 42 26.07 -7.63 8.10
N ASN A 43 27.02 -8.55 7.95
CA ASN A 43 28.45 -8.35 8.23
C ASN A 43 29.29 -8.18 6.95
N ALA A 44 28.68 -7.74 5.84
CA ALA A 44 29.34 -7.66 4.54
C ALA A 44 30.53 -6.67 4.47
N SER A 45 30.64 -5.72 5.41
CA SER A 45 31.72 -4.72 5.44
C SER A 45 33.11 -5.31 5.64
N GLY A 46 33.21 -6.51 6.24
CA GLY A 46 34.47 -7.21 6.44
C GLY A 46 34.94 -8.04 5.24
N LEU A 47 34.15 -8.12 4.18
CA LEU A 47 34.39 -9.01 3.04
C LEU A 47 35.16 -8.32 1.91
N SER A 48 36.14 -9.02 1.34
CA SER A 48 36.82 -8.59 0.11
C SER A 48 36.06 -9.08 -1.13
N PHE A 49 35.23 -8.22 -1.72
CA PHE A 49 34.44 -8.57 -2.91
C PHE A 49 35.31 -8.98 -4.11
N GLU A 50 36.50 -8.40 -4.26
CA GLU A 50 37.45 -8.79 -5.31
C GLU A 50 37.94 -10.22 -5.12
N GLU A 51 38.30 -10.60 -3.88
CA GLU A 51 38.75 -11.96 -3.57
C GLU A 51 37.63 -12.98 -3.76
N LEU A 52 36.43 -12.66 -3.29
CA LEU A 52 35.25 -13.52 -3.44
C LEU A 52 34.88 -13.69 -4.92
N TYR A 53 34.88 -12.61 -5.70
CA TYR A 53 34.68 -12.68 -7.14
C TYR A 53 35.73 -13.55 -7.82
N ARG A 54 37.02 -13.38 -7.48
CA ARG A 54 38.12 -14.20 -8.03
C ARG A 54 37.96 -15.67 -7.69
N ASN A 55 37.53 -15.99 -6.47
CA ASN A 55 37.26 -17.37 -6.04
C ASN A 55 36.10 -17.98 -6.84
N ALA A 56 34.99 -17.26 -6.99
CA ALA A 56 33.86 -17.69 -7.81
C ALA A 56 34.24 -17.85 -9.30
N TYR A 57 35.00 -16.91 -9.85
CA TYR A 57 35.56 -16.96 -11.20
C TYR A 57 36.40 -18.24 -11.41
N ASN A 58 37.33 -18.52 -10.50
CA ASN A 58 38.20 -19.68 -10.59
C ASN A 58 37.41 -20.99 -10.51
N MET A 59 36.38 -21.07 -9.66
CA MET A 59 35.52 -22.26 -9.60
C MET A 59 34.85 -22.53 -10.95
N VAL A 60 34.30 -21.51 -11.61
CA VAL A 60 33.66 -21.68 -12.93
C VAL A 60 34.71 -22.01 -14.00
N LEU A 61 35.85 -21.31 -14.00
CA LEU A 61 36.94 -21.53 -14.96
C LEU A 61 37.45 -22.98 -14.93
N HIS A 62 37.60 -23.54 -13.71
CA HIS A 62 38.06 -24.90 -13.49
C HIS A 62 36.93 -25.96 -13.55
N LYS A 63 35.78 -25.63 -14.15
CA LYS A 63 34.64 -26.54 -14.39
C LYS A 63 33.90 -27.01 -13.14
N PHE A 64 34.01 -26.29 -12.02
CA PHE A 64 33.24 -26.53 -10.79
C PHE A 64 31.96 -25.68 -10.69
N GLY A 65 31.45 -25.18 -11.83
CA GLY A 65 30.23 -24.35 -11.86
C GLY A 65 28.98 -25.04 -11.30
N GLU A 66 28.84 -26.36 -11.48
CA GLU A 66 27.71 -27.12 -10.93
C GLU A 66 27.73 -27.11 -9.41
N LYS A 67 28.90 -27.39 -8.81
CA LYS A 67 29.09 -27.39 -7.36
C LYS A 67 28.84 -26.01 -6.76
N LEU A 68 29.32 -24.95 -7.42
CA LEU A 68 29.08 -23.58 -6.98
C LEU A 68 27.57 -23.23 -7.04
N TYR A 69 26.88 -23.64 -8.10
CA TYR A 69 25.44 -23.35 -8.25
C TYR A 69 24.61 -24.16 -7.25
N SER A 70 24.86 -25.45 -7.10
CA SER A 70 24.12 -26.29 -6.16
C SER A 70 24.37 -25.88 -4.71
N GLY A 71 25.62 -25.54 -4.38
CA GLY A 71 25.99 -24.95 -3.09
C GLY A 71 25.21 -23.67 -2.82
N LEU A 72 25.18 -22.74 -3.77
CA LEU A 72 24.42 -21.49 -3.66
C LEU A 72 22.95 -21.77 -3.34
N VAL A 73 22.31 -22.66 -4.09
CA VAL A 73 20.90 -23.04 -3.88
C VAL A 73 20.71 -23.59 -2.46
N THR A 74 21.57 -24.50 -2.01
CA THR A 74 21.48 -25.10 -0.67
C THR A 74 21.63 -24.05 0.42
N THR A 75 22.67 -23.22 0.37
CA THR A 75 22.94 -22.20 1.39
C THR A 75 21.83 -21.14 1.44
N MET A 76 21.38 -20.62 0.30
CA MET A 76 20.27 -19.66 0.26
C MET A 76 18.96 -20.27 0.78
N THR A 77 18.66 -21.52 0.42
CA THR A 77 17.46 -22.21 0.90
C THR A 77 17.49 -22.39 2.42
N ALA A 78 18.66 -22.70 3.00
CA ALA A 78 18.81 -22.82 4.45
C ALA A 78 18.50 -21.50 5.17
N HIS A 79 19.08 -20.38 4.69
CA HIS A 79 18.79 -19.04 5.22
C HIS A 79 17.31 -18.66 5.09
N LEU A 80 16.70 -18.92 3.94
CA LEU A 80 15.29 -18.61 3.72
C LEU A 80 14.37 -19.42 4.64
N LYS A 81 14.73 -20.65 5.00
CA LYS A 81 13.99 -21.44 6.01
C LYS A 81 14.09 -20.84 7.41
N GLU A 82 15.22 -20.25 7.78
CA GLU A 82 15.36 -19.53 9.06
C GLU A 82 14.57 -18.21 9.06
N ILE A 83 14.63 -17.47 7.96
CA ILE A 83 13.82 -16.27 7.75
C ILE A 83 12.32 -16.61 7.82
N SER A 84 11.90 -17.70 7.16
CA SER A 84 10.52 -18.17 7.17
C SER A 84 10.03 -18.44 8.60
N LYS A 85 10.83 -19.12 9.43
CA LYS A 85 10.52 -19.32 10.87
C LYS A 85 10.36 -18.01 11.64
N SER A 86 11.20 -17.01 11.35
CA SER A 86 11.12 -15.67 11.98
C SER A 86 9.80 -14.98 11.62
N ILE A 87 9.41 -15.00 10.34
CA ILE A 87 8.17 -14.42 9.85
C ILE A 87 6.95 -15.16 10.43
N GLU A 88 7.00 -16.49 10.48
CA GLU A 88 5.95 -17.32 11.09
C GLU A 88 5.70 -16.96 12.57
N ALA A 89 6.77 -16.63 13.31
CA ALA A 89 6.69 -16.29 14.72
C ALA A 89 6.12 -14.88 14.99
N ALA A 90 6.14 -13.97 14.01
CA ALA A 90 5.60 -12.62 14.16
C ALA A 90 4.07 -12.66 14.32
N GLN A 91 3.51 -11.87 15.25
CA GLN A 91 2.08 -11.89 15.58
C GLN A 91 1.38 -10.58 15.21
N GLY A 92 0.07 -10.66 14.91
CA GLY A 92 -0.76 -9.49 14.63
C GLY A 92 -0.21 -8.59 13.52
N GLY A 93 -0.28 -7.27 13.73
CA GLY A 93 0.18 -6.25 12.78
C GLY A 93 1.68 -6.29 12.46
N LEU A 94 2.51 -6.90 13.32
CA LEU A 94 3.96 -7.01 13.10
C LEU A 94 4.33 -8.00 11.99
N PHE A 95 3.40 -8.86 11.56
CA PHE A 95 3.67 -9.88 10.56
C PHE A 95 4.05 -9.30 9.19
N LEU A 96 3.29 -8.31 8.69
CA LEU A 96 3.60 -7.69 7.41
C LEU A 96 4.86 -6.82 7.50
N GLU A 97 5.10 -6.17 8.63
CA GLU A 97 6.32 -5.39 8.87
C GLU A 97 7.56 -6.29 8.83
N GLU A 98 7.52 -7.42 9.53
CA GLU A 98 8.62 -8.39 9.54
C GLU A 98 8.84 -9.00 8.16
N LEU A 99 7.76 -9.39 7.45
CA LEU A 99 7.85 -9.88 6.08
C LEU A 99 8.50 -8.86 5.14
N ASN A 100 8.05 -7.60 5.19
CA ASN A 100 8.60 -6.52 4.37
C ASN A 100 10.07 -6.25 4.72
N ARG A 101 10.42 -6.21 6.01
CA ARG A 101 11.80 -6.02 6.46
C ARG A 101 12.71 -7.13 5.93
N LYS A 102 12.31 -8.39 6.12
CA LYS A 102 13.07 -9.56 5.65
C LYS A 102 13.17 -9.62 4.13
N TRP A 103 12.14 -9.19 3.40
CA TRP A 103 12.19 -9.06 1.94
C TRP A 103 13.24 -8.05 1.49
N ASN A 104 13.29 -6.89 2.15
CA ASN A 104 14.29 -5.86 1.85
C ASN A 104 15.71 -6.33 2.18
N ASP A 105 15.90 -7.03 3.30
CA ASP A 105 17.18 -7.61 3.70
C ASP A 105 17.65 -8.68 2.71
N HIS A 106 16.74 -9.56 2.26
CA HIS A 106 17.03 -10.57 1.24
C HIS A 106 17.43 -9.94 -0.09
N ASN A 107 16.74 -8.89 -0.55
CA ASN A 107 17.12 -8.23 -1.81
C ASN A 107 18.50 -7.58 -1.75
N LYS A 108 18.88 -6.97 -0.61
CA LYS A 108 20.24 -6.44 -0.41
C LYS A 108 21.28 -7.56 -0.45
N ALA A 109 21.01 -8.66 0.25
CA ALA A 109 21.87 -9.85 0.24
C ALA A 109 22.02 -10.42 -1.18
N LEU A 110 20.91 -10.58 -1.89
CA LEU A 110 20.86 -11.11 -3.25
C LEU A 110 21.66 -10.25 -4.23
N GLN A 111 21.60 -8.92 -4.12
CA GLN A 111 22.39 -8.03 -4.95
C GLN A 111 23.90 -8.25 -4.74
N MET A 112 24.35 -8.32 -3.49
CA MET A 112 25.76 -8.59 -3.16
C MET A 112 26.23 -9.97 -3.65
N ILE A 113 25.40 -11.00 -3.46
CA ILE A 113 25.68 -12.37 -3.92
C ILE A 113 25.80 -12.42 -5.45
N ARG A 114 24.87 -11.75 -6.17
CA ARG A 114 24.90 -11.63 -7.63
C ARG A 114 26.19 -10.95 -8.10
N ASP A 115 26.63 -9.90 -7.42
CA ASP A 115 27.87 -9.19 -7.79
C ASP A 115 29.11 -10.08 -7.63
N ILE A 116 29.18 -10.88 -6.56
CA ILE A 116 30.23 -11.88 -6.35
C ILE A 116 30.19 -12.97 -7.44
N LEU A 117 28.99 -13.43 -7.81
CA LEU A 117 28.78 -14.53 -8.75
C LEU A 117 28.59 -14.09 -10.21
N MET A 118 28.91 -12.83 -10.53
CA MET A 118 28.65 -12.23 -11.84
C MET A 118 29.26 -13.04 -13.01
N TYR A 119 30.41 -13.68 -12.81
CA TYR A 119 31.01 -14.52 -13.85
C TYR A 119 30.22 -15.81 -14.13
N MET A 120 29.60 -16.41 -13.11
CA MET A 120 28.71 -17.56 -13.25
C MET A 120 27.49 -17.19 -14.10
N ASP A 121 26.85 -16.06 -13.80
CA ASP A 121 25.70 -15.54 -14.57
C ASP A 121 26.04 -15.33 -16.05
N ARG A 122 27.24 -14.79 -16.34
CA ARG A 122 27.64 -14.45 -17.72
C ARG A 122 28.12 -15.65 -18.55
N THR A 123 28.64 -16.70 -17.91
CA THR A 123 29.37 -17.76 -18.63
C THR A 123 28.84 -19.16 -18.37
N TYR A 124 28.45 -19.50 -17.15
CA TYR A 124 28.04 -20.87 -16.81
C TYR A 124 26.55 -21.08 -17.05
N ILE A 125 25.73 -20.12 -16.63
CA ILE A 125 24.27 -20.21 -16.70
C ILE A 125 23.74 -20.29 -18.14
N PRO A 126 24.19 -19.46 -19.11
CA PRO A 126 23.69 -19.55 -20.49
C PRO A 126 24.01 -20.90 -21.15
N ASN A 127 25.13 -21.52 -20.79
CA ASN A 127 25.57 -22.80 -21.33
C ASN A 127 24.86 -24.01 -20.68
N THR A 128 24.19 -23.82 -19.55
CA THR A 128 23.53 -24.88 -18.79
C THR A 128 22.02 -24.71 -18.68
N HIS A 129 21.47 -23.64 -19.25
CA HIS A 129 20.05 -23.27 -19.17
C HIS A 129 19.49 -23.24 -17.74
N LYS A 130 20.35 -22.88 -16.77
CA LYS A 130 19.95 -22.69 -15.38
C LYS A 130 19.30 -21.32 -15.17
N THR A 131 18.68 -21.14 -14.01
CA THR A 131 18.10 -19.85 -13.62
C THR A 131 19.22 -18.88 -13.19
N PRO A 132 19.26 -17.63 -13.71
CA PRO A 132 20.17 -16.59 -13.25
C PRO A 132 20.11 -16.35 -11.73
N VAL A 133 21.21 -15.95 -11.10
CA VAL A 133 21.32 -15.83 -9.63
C VAL A 133 20.23 -14.95 -9.03
N HIS A 134 19.93 -13.80 -9.65
CA HIS A 134 18.87 -12.91 -9.18
C HIS A 134 17.49 -13.60 -9.23
N GLU A 135 17.13 -14.18 -10.37
CA GLU A 135 15.84 -14.85 -10.55
C GLU A 135 15.73 -16.11 -9.66
N LEU A 136 16.83 -16.82 -9.43
CA LEU A 136 16.91 -17.91 -8.47
C LEU A 136 16.56 -17.42 -7.07
N GLY A 137 17.12 -16.28 -6.63
CA GLY A 137 16.81 -15.71 -5.32
C GLY A 137 15.34 -15.32 -5.14
N LEU A 138 14.68 -14.85 -6.21
CA LEU A 138 13.24 -14.57 -6.22
C LEU A 138 12.42 -15.86 -6.16
N ASN A 139 12.75 -16.85 -6.98
CA ASN A 139 12.08 -18.15 -7.00
C ASN A 139 12.18 -18.86 -5.65
N LEU A 140 13.37 -18.87 -5.04
CA LEU A 140 13.55 -19.46 -3.71
C LEU A 140 12.74 -18.73 -2.64
N TRP A 141 12.65 -17.39 -2.69
CA TRP A 141 11.80 -16.62 -1.77
C TRP A 141 10.32 -16.98 -1.94
N ARG A 142 9.82 -17.00 -3.18
CA ARG A 142 8.44 -17.39 -3.50
C ARG A 142 8.13 -18.77 -2.91
N ASP A 143 8.96 -19.76 -3.23
CA ASP A 143 8.67 -21.16 -2.92
C ASP A 143 8.84 -21.48 -1.42
N ASN A 144 9.79 -20.85 -0.71
CA ASN A 144 10.07 -21.16 0.69
C ASN A 144 9.36 -20.24 1.70
N ILE A 145 8.91 -19.05 1.28
CA ILE A 145 8.28 -18.07 2.16
C ILE A 145 6.82 -17.82 1.74
N ILE A 146 6.58 -17.28 0.54
CA ILE A 146 5.21 -16.90 0.13
C ILE A 146 4.31 -18.12 -0.02
N HIS A 147 4.81 -19.22 -0.59
CA HIS A 147 4.09 -20.48 -0.75
C HIS A 147 4.32 -21.46 0.41
N SER A 148 4.88 -21.00 1.53
CA SER A 148 4.83 -21.76 2.78
C SER A 148 3.39 -21.83 3.26
N SER A 149 2.90 -23.02 3.59
CA SER A 149 1.52 -23.27 4.01
C SER A 149 1.06 -22.42 5.21
N LYS A 150 2.00 -22.02 6.08
CA LYS A 150 1.71 -21.17 7.25
C LYS A 150 1.65 -19.68 6.92
N ILE A 151 2.37 -19.23 5.89
CA ILE A 151 2.49 -17.82 5.53
C ILE A 151 1.47 -17.47 4.46
N GLN A 152 1.28 -18.33 3.45
CA GLN A 152 0.43 -18.04 2.28
C GLN A 152 -0.98 -17.62 2.67
N THR A 153 -1.70 -18.48 3.41
CA THR A 153 -3.08 -18.23 3.83
C THR A 153 -3.18 -16.99 4.71
N ARG A 154 -2.22 -16.83 5.63
CA ARG A 154 -2.19 -15.70 6.57
C ARG A 154 -1.91 -14.38 5.85
N LEU A 155 -1.00 -14.38 4.88
CA LEU A 155 -0.70 -13.21 4.06
C LEU A 155 -1.95 -12.79 3.30
N LEU A 156 -2.60 -13.71 2.62
CA LEU A 156 -3.83 -13.42 1.89
C LEU A 156 -4.91 -12.86 2.83
N SER A 157 -5.21 -13.54 3.95
CA SER A 157 -6.26 -13.10 4.88
C SER A 157 -5.96 -11.70 5.41
N THR A 158 -4.71 -11.43 5.82
CA THR A 158 -4.31 -10.12 6.34
C THR A 158 -4.46 -9.02 5.30
N LEU A 159 -4.08 -9.26 4.05
CA LEU A 159 -4.21 -8.27 2.97
C LEU A 159 -5.68 -7.96 2.64
N LEU A 160 -6.54 -8.99 2.61
CA LEU A 160 -7.97 -8.80 2.38
C LEU A 160 -8.67 -8.11 3.56
N GLU A 161 -8.27 -8.42 4.79
CA GLU A 161 -8.75 -7.74 6.00
C GLU A 161 -8.38 -6.25 5.98
N LEU A 162 -7.15 -5.89 5.60
CA LEU A 162 -6.75 -4.48 5.47
C LEU A 162 -7.59 -3.73 4.42
N VAL A 163 -7.86 -4.35 3.28
CA VAL A 163 -8.76 -3.79 2.26
C VAL A 163 -10.17 -3.60 2.82
N HIS A 164 -10.69 -4.58 3.55
CA HIS A 164 -12.00 -4.51 4.17
C HIS A 164 -12.09 -3.38 5.22
N SER A 165 -11.14 -3.32 6.13
CA SER A 165 -10.98 -2.26 7.13
C SER A 165 -10.96 -0.88 6.48
N GLU A 166 -10.21 -0.72 5.39
CA GLU A 166 -10.18 0.56 4.68
C GLU A 166 -11.55 0.92 4.06
N ARG A 167 -12.26 -0.05 3.48
CA ARG A 167 -13.61 0.15 2.90
C ARG A 167 -14.65 0.56 3.94
N THR A 168 -14.49 0.12 5.18
CA THR A 168 -15.36 0.46 6.32
C THR A 168 -14.94 1.75 7.03
N GLY A 169 -13.86 2.40 6.56
CA GLY A 169 -13.43 3.72 7.01
C GLY A 169 -12.30 3.69 8.04
N GLU A 170 -11.70 2.53 8.32
CA GLU A 170 -10.50 2.45 9.15
C GLU A 170 -9.26 2.93 8.37
N VAL A 171 -8.31 3.52 9.11
CA VAL A 171 -7.05 3.96 8.52
C VAL A 171 -6.06 2.80 8.52
N ILE A 172 -5.53 2.48 7.33
CA ILE A 172 -4.50 1.45 7.16
C ILE A 172 -3.16 2.06 6.74
N ASP A 173 -2.09 1.30 6.93
CA ASP A 173 -0.79 1.64 6.34
C ASP A 173 -0.75 1.27 4.85
N ARG A 174 -1.19 2.21 4.00
CA ARG A 174 -1.11 2.10 2.54
C ARG A 174 0.33 1.92 2.03
N GLY A 175 1.33 2.38 2.78
CA GLY A 175 2.73 2.25 2.40
C GLY A 175 3.24 0.82 2.54
N LEU A 176 2.94 0.18 3.67
CA LEU A 176 3.23 -1.23 3.87
C LEU A 176 2.46 -2.09 2.88
N MET A 177 1.16 -1.82 2.66
CA MET A 177 0.35 -2.51 1.67
C MET A 177 0.99 -2.48 0.27
N ARG A 178 1.39 -1.29 -0.19
CA ARG A 178 2.06 -1.11 -1.48
C ARG A 178 3.37 -1.89 -1.57
N ASN A 179 4.17 -1.91 -0.51
CA ASN A 179 5.44 -2.65 -0.52
C ASN A 179 5.22 -4.16 -0.63
N ILE A 180 4.21 -4.71 0.07
CA ILE A 180 3.87 -6.13 0.01
C ILE A 180 3.30 -6.50 -1.36
N ILE A 181 2.39 -5.69 -1.91
CA ILE A 181 1.87 -5.92 -3.27
C ILE A 181 3.00 -5.83 -4.31
N LYS A 182 3.90 -4.87 -4.18
CA LYS A 182 5.08 -4.77 -5.02
C LYS A 182 5.96 -6.02 -4.94
N MET A 183 6.18 -6.59 -3.75
CA MET A 183 6.89 -7.85 -3.59
C MET A 183 6.21 -8.98 -4.37
N LEU A 184 4.89 -9.15 -4.26
CA LEU A 184 4.16 -10.18 -5.03
C LEU A 184 4.34 -10.00 -6.54
N MET A 185 4.34 -8.76 -7.03
CA MET A 185 4.61 -8.46 -8.44
C MET A 185 6.05 -8.76 -8.86
N ASP A 186 7.03 -8.42 -8.01
CA ASP A 186 8.45 -8.67 -8.26
C ASP A 186 8.77 -10.19 -8.30
N LEU A 187 7.99 -11.01 -7.59
CA LEU A 187 8.07 -12.49 -7.63
C LEU A 187 7.43 -13.12 -8.87
N GLY A 188 6.68 -12.33 -9.64
CA GLY A 188 6.08 -12.73 -10.91
C GLY A 188 4.61 -12.32 -11.02
N SER A 189 4.17 -11.99 -12.24
CA SER A 189 2.79 -11.55 -12.47
C SER A 189 1.75 -12.59 -12.08
N SER A 190 2.05 -13.89 -12.24
CA SER A 190 1.16 -14.96 -11.82
C SER A 190 1.02 -15.05 -10.30
N VAL A 191 2.06 -14.72 -9.54
CA VAL A 191 2.03 -14.73 -8.07
C VAL A 191 1.01 -13.70 -7.58
N TYR A 192 1.12 -12.45 -8.05
CA TYR A 192 0.12 -11.42 -7.72
C TYR A 192 -1.29 -11.80 -8.18
N GLN A 193 -1.45 -12.28 -9.41
CA GLN A 193 -2.77 -12.56 -9.99
C GLN A 193 -3.48 -13.71 -9.28
N GLU A 194 -2.79 -14.83 -9.07
CA GLU A 194 -3.37 -16.03 -8.48
C GLU A 194 -3.47 -15.92 -6.96
N ASP A 195 -2.43 -15.44 -6.30
CA ASP A 195 -2.36 -15.48 -4.83
C ASP A 195 -3.09 -14.31 -4.16
N PHE A 196 -3.36 -13.22 -4.88
CA PHE A 196 -4.02 -12.03 -4.33
C PHE A 196 -5.16 -11.48 -5.19
N GLU A 197 -4.92 -11.13 -6.46
CA GLU A 197 -5.88 -10.37 -7.27
C GLU A 197 -7.21 -11.11 -7.46
N LYS A 198 -7.16 -12.41 -7.80
CA LYS A 198 -8.37 -13.24 -7.95
C LYS A 198 -9.18 -13.30 -6.65
N PRO A 199 -8.62 -13.74 -5.49
CA PRO A 199 -9.33 -13.66 -4.21
C PRO A 199 -9.84 -12.27 -3.86
N PHE A 200 -9.05 -11.22 -4.13
CA PHE A 200 -9.43 -9.83 -3.90
C PHE A 200 -10.68 -9.45 -4.69
N LEU A 201 -10.75 -9.78 -5.98
CA LEU A 201 -11.92 -9.51 -6.81
C LEU A 201 -13.15 -10.29 -6.35
N GLU A 202 -12.98 -11.55 -5.93
CA GLU A 202 -14.05 -12.40 -5.41
C GLU A 202 -14.67 -11.82 -4.12
N VAL A 203 -13.84 -11.47 -3.13
CA VAL A 203 -14.36 -10.88 -1.88
C VAL A 203 -14.91 -9.47 -2.10
N SER A 204 -14.40 -8.75 -3.11
CA SER A 204 -14.92 -7.44 -3.49
C SER A 204 -16.32 -7.55 -4.11
N ALA A 205 -16.56 -8.56 -4.93
CA ALA A 205 -17.88 -8.82 -5.50
C ALA A 205 -18.91 -9.09 -4.40
N GLU A 206 -18.59 -9.97 -3.43
CA GLU A 206 -19.50 -10.25 -2.31
C GLU A 206 -19.69 -9.03 -1.40
N PHE A 207 -18.66 -8.21 -1.18
CA PHE A 207 -18.78 -6.95 -0.45
C PHE A 207 -19.78 -6.00 -1.13
N TYR A 208 -19.60 -5.74 -2.43
CA TYR A 208 -20.44 -4.78 -3.15
C TYR A 208 -21.85 -5.28 -3.40
N LYS A 209 -22.04 -6.58 -3.58
CA LYS A 209 -23.37 -7.20 -3.64
C LYS A 209 -24.14 -6.99 -2.33
N GLY A 210 -23.49 -7.23 -1.18
CA GLY A 210 -24.10 -7.00 0.13
C GLY A 210 -24.36 -5.52 0.42
N GLU A 211 -23.45 -4.63 0.04
CA GLU A 211 -23.62 -3.18 0.22
C GLU A 211 -24.71 -2.60 -0.68
N SER A 212 -24.74 -3.03 -1.95
CA SER A 212 -25.77 -2.66 -2.92
C SER A 212 -27.17 -2.97 -2.40
N GLN A 213 -27.40 -4.21 -1.92
CA GLN A 213 -28.69 -4.61 -1.36
C GLN A 213 -29.13 -3.68 -0.21
N LYS A 214 -28.21 -3.37 0.71
CA LYS A 214 -28.49 -2.44 1.80
C LYS A 214 -28.87 -1.06 1.25
N PHE A 215 -28.12 -0.51 0.30
CA PHE A 215 -28.41 0.81 -0.25
C PHE A 215 -29.75 0.88 -0.97
N ILE A 216 -30.14 -0.16 -1.72
CA ILE A 216 -31.45 -0.21 -2.39
C ILE A 216 -32.60 -0.16 -1.38
N GLU A 217 -32.43 -0.76 -0.20
CA GLU A 217 -33.46 -0.78 0.84
C GLU A 217 -33.63 0.56 1.57
N CYS A 218 -32.58 1.40 1.62
CA CYS A 218 -32.57 2.61 2.45
C CYS A 218 -32.35 3.93 1.72
N CYS A 219 -32.07 3.91 0.41
CA CYS A 219 -31.80 5.12 -0.39
C CYS A 219 -32.84 5.30 -1.49
N ASP A 220 -33.00 6.53 -1.99
CA ASP A 220 -33.57 6.74 -3.31
C ASP A 220 -32.53 6.47 -4.41
N CYS A 221 -32.97 6.40 -5.67
CA CYS A 221 -32.10 6.10 -6.80
C CYS A 221 -30.98 7.15 -6.98
N GLY A 222 -31.25 8.44 -6.74
CA GLY A 222 -30.26 9.49 -6.92
C GLY A 222 -29.13 9.38 -5.90
N ASP A 223 -29.48 9.14 -4.63
CA ASP A 223 -28.50 8.93 -3.57
C ASP A 223 -27.77 7.59 -3.69
N TYR A 224 -28.45 6.55 -4.20
CA TYR A 224 -27.82 5.29 -4.56
C TYR A 224 -26.71 5.48 -5.61
N LEU A 225 -27.01 6.16 -6.72
CA LEU A 225 -26.05 6.37 -7.80
C LEU A 225 -24.83 7.19 -7.35
N LYS A 226 -25.03 8.22 -6.51
CA LYS A 226 -23.91 8.97 -5.91
C LYS A 226 -23.03 8.09 -5.03
N LYS A 227 -23.63 7.18 -4.24
CA LYS A 227 -22.87 6.24 -3.42
C LYS A 227 -22.09 5.23 -4.27
N ALA A 228 -22.70 4.72 -5.34
CA ALA A 228 -22.03 3.84 -6.29
C ALA A 228 -20.85 4.53 -6.99
N GLU A 229 -21.04 5.76 -7.47
CA GLU A 229 -19.98 6.58 -8.05
C GLU A 229 -18.84 6.84 -7.04
N ARG A 230 -19.18 7.15 -5.79
CA ARG A 230 -18.18 7.32 -4.72
C ARG A 230 -17.37 6.03 -4.52
N ARG A 231 -18.03 4.87 -4.44
CA ARG A 231 -17.34 3.58 -4.28
C ARG A 231 -16.43 3.26 -5.47
N LEU A 232 -16.86 3.58 -6.69
CA LEU A 232 -16.02 3.43 -7.87
C LEU A 232 -14.74 4.29 -7.77
N ASN A 233 -14.87 5.57 -7.42
CA ASN A 233 -13.73 6.45 -7.23
C ASN A 233 -12.79 5.97 -6.11
N GLU A 234 -13.35 5.48 -5.00
CA GLU A 234 -12.56 4.91 -3.89
C GLU A 234 -11.74 3.69 -4.35
N GLU A 235 -12.26 2.83 -5.23
CA GLU A 235 -11.50 1.70 -5.79
C GLU A 235 -10.42 2.13 -6.78
N ILE A 236 -10.69 3.14 -7.62
CA ILE A 236 -9.68 3.70 -8.53
C ILE A 236 -8.53 4.32 -7.72
N GLU A 237 -8.85 5.06 -6.66
CA GLU A 237 -7.85 5.59 -5.74
C GLU A 237 -7.08 4.45 -5.08
N ARG A 238 -7.76 3.40 -4.60
CA ARG A 238 -7.12 2.24 -3.99
C ARG A 238 -6.09 1.59 -4.89
N VAL A 239 -6.45 1.38 -6.16
CA VAL A 239 -5.53 0.83 -7.16
C VAL A 239 -4.31 1.72 -7.30
N THR A 240 -4.53 3.02 -7.48
CA THR A 240 -3.46 4.01 -7.64
C THR A 240 -2.49 4.04 -6.45
N HIS A 241 -2.99 3.85 -5.23
CA HIS A 241 -2.16 3.94 -4.03
C HIS A 241 -1.32 2.70 -3.76
N TYR A 242 -1.83 1.49 -4.05
CA TYR A 242 -1.15 0.27 -3.63
C TYR A 242 -1.40 -1.02 -4.43
N LEU A 243 -2.23 -1.02 -5.49
CA LEU A 243 -2.41 -2.21 -6.35
C LEU A 243 -1.69 -2.05 -7.69
N ASP A 244 -1.65 -3.14 -8.48
CA ASP A 244 -1.18 -3.05 -9.86
C ASP A 244 -2.21 -2.33 -10.75
N ALA A 245 -1.72 -1.47 -11.65
CA ALA A 245 -2.59 -0.69 -12.54
C ALA A 245 -3.48 -1.58 -13.44
N LYS A 246 -3.07 -2.81 -13.75
CA LYS A 246 -3.88 -3.75 -14.54
C LYS A 246 -5.11 -4.28 -13.76
N SER A 247 -5.17 -4.07 -12.45
CA SER A 247 -6.31 -4.43 -11.63
C SER A 247 -7.45 -3.41 -11.73
N GLU A 248 -7.20 -2.17 -12.17
CA GLU A 248 -8.19 -1.09 -12.23
C GLU A 248 -9.44 -1.49 -13.02
N ALA A 249 -9.25 -1.91 -14.28
CA ALA A 249 -10.37 -2.30 -15.13
C ALA A 249 -11.17 -3.47 -14.54
N LYS A 250 -10.50 -4.40 -13.84
CA LYS A 250 -11.14 -5.58 -13.27
C LYS A 250 -11.99 -5.23 -12.04
N ILE A 251 -11.46 -4.42 -11.12
CA ILE A 251 -12.22 -4.01 -9.93
C ILE A 251 -13.34 -3.04 -10.29
N THR A 252 -13.12 -2.13 -11.26
CA THR A 252 -14.18 -1.27 -11.81
C THR A 252 -15.33 -2.11 -12.35
N ASN A 253 -15.05 -3.12 -13.18
CA ASN A 253 -16.09 -4.02 -13.69
C ASN A 253 -16.84 -4.75 -12.58
N VAL A 254 -16.17 -5.13 -11.48
CA VAL A 254 -16.83 -5.74 -10.31
C VAL A 254 -17.79 -4.74 -9.65
N VAL A 255 -17.36 -3.51 -9.40
CA VAL A 255 -18.20 -2.46 -8.80
C VAL A 255 -19.40 -2.15 -9.69
N GLU A 256 -19.17 -1.92 -10.99
CA GLU A 256 -20.22 -1.63 -11.96
C GLU A 256 -21.22 -2.79 -12.07
N LYS A 257 -20.74 -4.03 -12.10
CA LYS A 257 -21.61 -5.20 -12.18
C LYS A 257 -22.48 -5.35 -10.94
N GLU A 258 -21.85 -5.35 -9.75
CA GLU A 258 -22.54 -5.66 -8.50
C GLU A 258 -23.39 -4.50 -7.97
N MET A 259 -23.02 -3.25 -8.28
CA MET A 259 -23.80 -2.08 -7.86
C MET A 259 -24.77 -1.58 -8.95
N ILE A 260 -24.49 -1.76 -10.24
CA ILE A 260 -25.32 -1.16 -11.30
C ILE A 260 -26.00 -2.25 -12.14
N ALA A 261 -25.23 -3.08 -12.83
CA ALA A 261 -25.77 -4.01 -13.83
C ALA A 261 -26.79 -4.99 -13.22
N ASN A 262 -26.45 -5.60 -12.08
CA ASN A 262 -27.32 -6.57 -11.39
C ASN A 262 -28.63 -5.94 -10.84
N HIS A 263 -28.70 -4.61 -10.75
CA HIS A 263 -29.82 -3.90 -10.15
C HIS A 263 -30.50 -2.92 -11.10
N MET A 264 -30.11 -2.88 -12.37
CA MET A 264 -30.54 -1.86 -13.33
C MET A 264 -32.06 -1.70 -13.39
N LEU A 265 -32.81 -2.81 -13.56
CA LEU A 265 -34.28 -2.77 -13.58
C LEU A 265 -34.86 -2.23 -12.27
N ARG A 266 -34.30 -2.64 -11.13
CA ARG A 266 -34.77 -2.20 -9.82
C ARG A 266 -34.51 -0.72 -9.61
N LEU A 267 -33.31 -0.25 -9.93
CA LEU A 267 -32.93 1.17 -9.87
C LEU A 267 -33.81 2.03 -10.78
N VAL A 268 -34.18 1.49 -11.94
CA VAL A 268 -35.05 2.17 -12.90
C VAL A 268 -36.48 2.34 -12.36
N HIS A 269 -36.99 1.32 -11.66
CA HIS A 269 -38.34 1.30 -11.12
C HIS A 269 -38.46 1.84 -9.68
N MET A 270 -37.36 2.24 -9.03
CA MET A 270 -37.39 2.86 -7.72
C MET A 270 -38.27 4.13 -7.72
N GLU A 271 -39.02 4.33 -6.64
CA GLU A 271 -39.76 5.56 -6.45
C GLU A 271 -38.79 6.75 -6.48
N ASN A 272 -39.11 7.78 -7.27
CA ASN A 272 -38.23 8.91 -7.57
C ASN A 272 -36.96 8.61 -8.40
N SER A 273 -36.88 7.49 -9.14
CA SER A 273 -35.75 7.19 -10.05
C SER A 273 -35.51 8.22 -11.16
N GLY A 274 -36.53 9.02 -11.49
CA GLY A 274 -36.46 9.99 -12.58
C GLY A 274 -36.66 9.40 -13.98
N LEU A 275 -36.80 8.08 -14.16
CA LEU A 275 -37.16 7.52 -15.49
C LEU A 275 -38.59 7.83 -15.89
N GLY A 276 -39.54 7.87 -14.95
CA GLY A 276 -40.87 8.43 -15.20
C GLY A 276 -40.86 9.93 -15.55
N LYS A 277 -39.69 10.59 -15.49
CA LYS A 277 -39.50 12.03 -15.73
C LYS A 277 -38.56 12.34 -16.90
N ASN A 278 -38.19 11.39 -17.79
CA ASN A 278 -37.30 11.62 -18.95
C ASN A 278 -35.83 12.01 -18.61
N VAL A 279 -35.31 11.59 -17.44
CA VAL A 279 -33.90 11.83 -17.06
C VAL A 279 -32.93 10.91 -17.82
N LEU A 280 -33.35 9.67 -18.12
CA LEU A 280 -32.60 8.71 -18.93
C LEU A 280 -33.36 8.46 -20.24
N ARG A 281 -32.61 8.41 -21.36
CA ARG A 281 -33.09 8.02 -22.69
C ARG A 281 -32.73 6.57 -22.96
N LYS A 282 -33.65 5.85 -23.60
CA LYS A 282 -33.51 4.45 -24.00
C LYS A 282 -33.43 4.34 -25.51
N GLU A 283 -32.58 3.47 -26.03
CA GLU A 283 -32.44 3.20 -27.45
C GLU A 283 -32.39 1.69 -27.72
N PRO A 284 -33.32 1.13 -28.52
CA PRO A 284 -34.48 1.76 -29.14
C PRO A 284 -35.56 2.21 -28.13
N MET A 285 -36.24 3.31 -28.45
CA MET A 285 -37.29 3.88 -27.59
C MET A 285 -38.52 2.97 -27.56
N SER A 286 -38.76 2.30 -26.44
CA SER A 286 -39.97 1.51 -26.19
C SER A 286 -40.36 1.57 -24.72
N LYS A 287 -41.57 1.09 -24.39
CA LYS A 287 -42.06 1.02 -23.01
C LYS A 287 -41.45 -0.13 -22.21
N ASP A 288 -41.06 -1.20 -22.91
CA ASP A 288 -40.53 -2.42 -22.32
C ASP A 288 -38.99 -2.43 -22.45
N ILE A 289 -38.32 -2.97 -21.43
CA ILE A 289 -36.85 -3.06 -21.39
C ILE A 289 -36.44 -4.47 -21.81
N GLY A 290 -35.78 -4.59 -22.95
CA GLY A 290 -35.10 -5.77 -23.48
C GLY A 290 -33.60 -5.77 -23.18
N GLU A 291 -32.97 -6.93 -23.38
CA GLU A 291 -31.56 -7.16 -23.01
C GLU A 291 -30.55 -6.35 -23.83
N ASP A 292 -30.90 -5.96 -25.05
CA ASP A 292 -30.02 -5.20 -25.97
C ASP A 292 -30.24 -3.67 -25.90
N ASP A 293 -31.03 -3.18 -24.95
CA ASP A 293 -31.35 -1.75 -24.85
C ASP A 293 -30.19 -0.95 -24.23
N ALA A 294 -29.82 0.13 -24.91
CA ALA A 294 -28.83 1.09 -24.40
C ALA A 294 -29.53 2.26 -23.69
N PHE A 295 -28.96 2.70 -22.57
CA PHE A 295 -29.46 3.84 -21.79
C PHE A 295 -28.42 4.97 -21.73
N PHE A 296 -28.88 6.20 -21.95
CA PHE A 296 -28.06 7.40 -21.97
C PHE A 296 -28.66 8.46 -21.06
N VAL A 297 -27.81 9.31 -20.46
CA VAL A 297 -28.27 10.50 -19.75
C VAL A 297 -28.87 11.49 -20.76
N ASN A 298 -30.09 11.97 -20.50
CA ASN A 298 -30.76 12.91 -21.40
C ASN A 298 -30.35 14.36 -21.07
N ASP A 299 -29.25 14.82 -21.66
CA ASP A 299 -28.74 16.20 -21.45
C ASP A 299 -29.72 17.31 -21.87
N LYS A 300 -30.74 16.97 -22.66
CA LYS A 300 -31.82 17.89 -23.09
C LYS A 300 -32.98 17.93 -22.10
N PHE A 301 -32.93 17.18 -21.01
CA PHE A 301 -33.97 17.19 -20.00
C PHE A 301 -33.96 18.53 -19.25
N THR A 302 -35.03 19.31 -19.43
CA THR A 302 -35.28 20.53 -18.66
C THR A 302 -36.60 20.38 -17.89
N SER A 303 -36.54 20.30 -16.57
CA SER A 303 -37.72 20.21 -15.72
C SER A 303 -38.37 21.59 -15.52
N LYS A 304 -39.69 21.71 -15.64
CA LYS A 304 -40.42 22.95 -15.27
C LYS A 304 -40.36 23.25 -13.75
N PHE A 305 -39.87 22.31 -12.95
CA PHE A 305 -39.54 22.53 -11.53
C PHE A 305 -38.16 23.20 -11.36
N TYR A 306 -37.95 24.34 -12.01
CA TYR A 306 -36.78 25.22 -11.77
C TYR A 306 -36.90 26.06 -10.50
N LYS A 307 -38.02 25.92 -9.77
CA LYS A 307 -38.14 26.33 -8.39
C LYS A 307 -38.27 25.07 -7.57
N VAL A 308 -37.23 24.76 -6.81
CA VAL A 308 -37.43 24.18 -5.49
C VAL A 308 -38.30 25.20 -4.77
N LYS A 309 -39.62 25.02 -4.85
CA LYS A 309 -40.47 25.47 -3.77
C LYS A 309 -40.00 24.59 -2.64
N ILE A 310 -39.10 25.13 -1.82
CA ILE A 310 -39.01 24.71 -0.44
C ILE A 310 -40.43 25.01 0.03
N GLY A 311 -41.32 24.02 -0.11
CA GLY A 311 -42.31 23.83 0.92
C GLY A 311 -41.45 23.87 2.14
N THR A 312 -41.62 24.92 2.95
CA THR A 312 -41.28 24.83 4.35
C THR A 312 -41.76 23.45 4.72
N VAL A 313 -40.80 22.52 4.82
CA VAL A 313 -40.86 21.51 5.83
C VAL A 313 -41.26 22.39 7.00
N VAL A 314 -42.51 22.26 7.43
CA VAL A 314 -42.73 22.20 8.85
C VAL A 314 -41.71 21.17 9.21
N ALA A 315 -40.51 21.65 9.57
CA ALA A 315 -39.58 20.88 10.31
C ALA A 315 -40.54 20.17 11.25
N GLN A 316 -40.49 18.85 11.33
CA GLN A 316 -40.44 18.36 12.68
C GLN A 316 -39.36 19.25 13.27
N LYS A 317 -39.81 20.30 13.97
CA LYS A 317 -38.96 21.19 14.71
C LYS A 317 -38.27 20.11 15.50
N GLU A 318 -37.01 19.81 15.15
CA GLU A 318 -36.05 19.46 16.17
C GLU A 318 -36.47 20.39 17.28
N SER A 319 -37.03 19.78 18.33
CA SER A 319 -37.52 20.54 19.45
C SER A 319 -36.40 21.53 19.78
N GLU A 320 -36.70 22.77 20.22
CA GLU A 320 -35.61 23.66 20.69
C GLU A 320 -34.53 22.88 21.50
N PRO A 321 -34.87 21.83 22.29
CA PRO A 321 -33.90 20.86 22.80
C PRO A 321 -32.97 20.17 21.78
N GLU A 322 -33.48 19.50 20.73
CA GLU A 322 -32.66 18.74 19.76
C GLU A 322 -31.77 19.65 18.90
N LYS A 323 -32.25 20.85 18.52
CA LYS A 323 -31.41 21.87 17.84
C LYS A 323 -30.28 22.33 18.73
N GLN A 324 -30.58 22.53 20.00
CA GLN A 324 -29.61 22.92 20.99
C GLN A 324 -28.62 21.78 21.26
N GLU A 325 -29.07 20.52 21.28
CA GLU A 325 -28.23 19.35 21.49
C GLU A 325 -27.24 19.13 20.34
N THR A 326 -27.70 19.22 19.08
CA THR A 326 -26.83 19.09 17.91
C THR A 326 -25.78 20.21 17.86
N ARG A 327 -26.17 21.45 18.21
CA ARG A 327 -25.22 22.57 18.32
C ARG A 327 -24.24 22.37 19.47
N GLN A 328 -24.71 21.89 20.62
CA GLN A 328 -23.86 21.60 21.77
C GLN A 328 -22.85 20.50 21.48
N ARG A 329 -23.22 19.40 20.82
CA ARG A 329 -22.28 18.34 20.43
C ARG A 329 -21.19 18.85 19.50
N VAL A 330 -21.55 19.65 18.50
CA VAL A 330 -20.58 20.26 17.58
C VAL A 330 -19.66 21.25 18.31
N GLU A 331 -20.16 22.00 19.29
CA GLU A 331 -19.34 22.87 20.13
C GLU A 331 -18.43 22.07 21.07
N GLU A 332 -18.91 20.95 21.62
CA GLU A 332 -18.13 20.04 22.46
C GLU A 332 -16.96 19.40 21.71
N ASP A 333 -17.17 18.93 20.47
CA ASP A 333 -16.12 18.35 19.63
C ASP A 333 -15.02 19.36 19.26
N ARG A 334 -15.34 20.66 19.29
CA ARG A 334 -14.39 21.74 19.00
C ARG A 334 -13.55 22.12 20.22
N LYS A 335 -13.99 21.84 21.45
CA LYS A 335 -13.27 22.22 22.69
C LYS A 335 -11.86 21.61 22.76
N PRO A 336 -11.64 20.29 22.54
CA PRO A 336 -10.29 19.71 22.59
C PRO A 336 -9.36 20.28 21.52
N GLN A 337 -9.91 20.63 20.36
CA GLN A 337 -9.14 21.18 19.24
C GLN A 337 -8.65 22.60 19.55
N ILE A 338 -9.49 23.41 20.20
CA ILE A 338 -9.13 24.76 20.67
C ILE A 338 -8.09 24.66 21.80
N GLU A 339 -8.27 23.78 22.78
CA GLU A 339 -7.31 23.59 23.87
C GLU A 339 -5.93 23.14 23.34
N ALA A 340 -5.91 22.17 22.43
CA ALA A 340 -4.66 21.69 21.82
C ALA A 340 -3.96 22.78 21.00
N ALA A 341 -4.70 23.70 20.36
CA ALA A 341 -4.12 24.86 19.69
C ALA A 341 -3.50 25.83 20.70
N ILE A 342 -4.23 26.20 21.76
CA ILE A 342 -3.75 27.10 22.82
C ILE A 342 -2.48 26.53 23.47
N VAL A 343 -2.49 25.25 23.86
CA VAL A 343 -1.33 24.59 24.50
C VAL A 343 -0.12 24.57 23.56
N ARG A 344 -0.29 24.27 22.27
CA ARG A 344 0.83 24.29 21.31
C ARG A 344 1.45 25.68 21.17
N ILE A 345 0.61 26.72 21.07
CA ILE A 345 1.06 28.11 20.96
C ILE A 345 1.77 28.54 22.25
N MET A 346 1.14 28.33 23.40
CA MET A 346 1.69 28.75 24.70
C MET A 346 2.94 27.97 25.11
N LYS A 347 3.03 26.68 24.78
CA LYS A 347 4.25 25.88 24.97
C LYS A 347 5.42 26.42 24.16
N SER A 348 5.18 26.94 22.95
CA SER A 348 6.22 27.53 22.12
C SER A 348 6.58 28.96 22.53
N ARG A 349 5.61 29.79 22.91
CA ARG A 349 5.82 31.21 23.22
C ARG A 349 6.21 31.47 24.68
N ARG A 350 5.89 30.54 25.58
CA ARG A 350 6.04 30.59 27.05
C ARG A 350 5.23 31.70 27.74
N VAL A 351 5.23 32.91 27.20
CA VAL A 351 4.41 34.05 27.66
C VAL A 351 3.78 34.73 26.45
N LEU A 352 2.47 35.02 26.51
CA LEU A 352 1.76 35.71 25.42
C LEU A 352 0.56 36.48 25.95
N ASP A 353 0.21 37.63 25.34
CA ASP A 353 -0.98 38.38 25.71
C ASP A 353 -2.26 37.82 25.08
N HIS A 354 -3.40 38.14 25.70
CA HIS A 354 -4.72 37.65 25.31
C HIS A 354 -5.05 37.81 23.82
N ASN A 355 -4.78 38.98 23.23
CA ASN A 355 -5.19 39.28 21.87
C ASN A 355 -4.36 38.48 20.87
N ASN A 356 -3.06 38.33 21.14
CA ASN A 356 -2.17 37.53 20.32
C ASN A 356 -2.47 36.03 20.43
N ILE A 357 -2.85 35.52 21.60
CA ILE A 357 -3.33 34.12 21.74
C ILE A 357 -4.56 33.91 20.85
N ILE A 358 -5.56 34.79 20.93
CA ILE A 358 -6.78 34.67 20.11
C ILE A 358 -6.42 34.71 18.62
N ALA A 359 -5.61 35.66 18.18
CA ALA A 359 -5.23 35.79 16.77
C ALA A 359 -4.48 34.56 16.24
N GLU A 360 -3.50 34.04 17.00
CA GLU A 360 -2.74 32.85 16.59
C GLU A 360 -3.61 31.59 16.59
N VAL A 361 -4.48 31.40 17.60
CA VAL A 361 -5.42 30.27 17.67
C VAL A 361 -6.42 30.31 16.51
N THR A 362 -7.04 31.47 16.25
CA THR A 362 -7.98 31.64 15.14
C THR A 362 -7.30 31.36 13.80
N LYS A 363 -6.07 31.86 13.59
CA LYS A 363 -5.29 31.59 12.37
C LYS A 363 -4.95 30.11 12.21
N GLN A 364 -4.56 29.42 13.28
CA GLN A 364 -4.20 28.01 13.24
C GLN A 364 -5.41 27.10 12.96
N LEU A 365 -6.59 27.47 13.45
CA LEU A 365 -7.83 26.68 13.31
C LEU A 365 -8.65 27.04 12.07
N GLN A 366 -8.33 28.14 11.37
CA GLN A 366 -9.10 28.67 10.23
C GLN A 366 -9.32 27.63 9.10
N SER A 367 -8.39 26.70 8.90
CA SER A 367 -8.52 25.63 7.90
C SER A 367 -9.54 24.56 8.25
N ARG A 368 -9.99 24.50 9.52
CA ARG A 368 -10.96 23.52 10.04
C ARG A 368 -12.30 24.17 10.40
N PHE A 369 -12.26 25.28 11.14
CA PHE A 369 -13.45 26.06 11.50
C PHE A 369 -13.08 27.48 11.95
N LEU A 370 -14.05 28.39 11.88
CA LEU A 370 -13.94 29.73 12.46
C LEU A 370 -14.16 29.66 13.97
N ALA A 371 -13.06 29.65 14.74
CA ALA A 371 -13.11 29.60 16.20
C ALA A 371 -13.66 30.92 16.77
N ASN A 372 -14.69 30.83 17.62
CA ASN A 372 -15.29 31.98 18.29
C ASN A 372 -14.35 32.50 19.39
N PRO A 373 -13.96 33.80 19.38
CA PRO A 373 -13.09 34.39 20.41
C PRO A 373 -13.58 34.18 21.85
N THR A 374 -14.90 34.16 22.07
CA THR A 374 -15.49 33.92 23.40
C THR A 374 -15.23 32.49 23.88
N GLU A 375 -15.23 31.51 22.98
CA GLU A 375 -14.96 30.11 23.33
C GLU A 375 -13.47 29.87 23.56
N ILE A 376 -12.60 30.50 22.75
CA ILE A 376 -11.15 30.51 22.99
C ILE A 376 -10.85 31.06 24.39
N LYS A 377 -11.49 32.17 24.79
CA LYS A 377 -11.35 32.74 26.12
C LYS A 377 -11.77 31.76 27.23
N LYS A 378 -12.92 31.08 27.10
CA LYS A 378 -13.35 30.07 28.08
C LYS A 378 -12.35 28.90 28.18
N ARG A 379 -11.78 28.47 27.07
CA ARG A 379 -10.76 27.41 27.06
C ARG A 379 -9.45 27.87 27.70
N ILE A 380 -9.06 29.14 27.56
CA ILE A 380 -7.92 29.71 28.30
C ILE A 380 -8.17 29.66 29.81
N GLU A 381 -9.34 30.08 30.29
CA GLU A 381 -9.66 29.98 31.73
C GLU A 381 -9.66 28.52 32.21
N SER A 382 -10.24 27.60 31.44
CA SER A 382 -10.24 26.17 31.78
C SER A 382 -8.83 25.57 31.84
N LEU A 383 -7.90 26.07 31.02
CA LEU A 383 -6.49 25.68 31.08
C LEU A 383 -5.75 26.32 32.26
N ILE A 384 -6.20 27.48 32.75
CA ILE A 384 -5.72 28.07 34.01
C ILE A 384 -6.19 27.25 35.20
N GLU A 385 -7.48 26.90 35.24
CA GLU A 385 -8.06 26.04 36.29
C GLU A 385 -7.41 24.64 36.37
N ARG A 386 -6.83 24.19 35.25
CA ARG A 386 -6.11 22.91 35.14
C ARG A 386 -4.58 23.07 35.27
N ASP A 387 -4.11 24.22 35.73
CA ASP A 387 -2.69 24.55 35.97
C ASP A 387 -1.78 24.40 34.74
N PHE A 388 -2.32 24.49 33.52
CA PHE A 388 -1.52 24.56 32.29
C PHE A 388 -1.06 25.98 31.99
N LEU A 389 -1.83 26.98 32.44
CA LEU A 389 -1.58 28.40 32.24
C LEU A 389 -1.73 29.17 33.56
N GLU A 390 -1.03 30.29 33.72
CA GLU A 390 -1.23 31.23 34.83
C GLU A 390 -1.33 32.65 34.27
N ARG A 391 -2.04 33.55 34.96
CA ARG A 391 -1.98 34.98 34.66
C ARG A 391 -0.78 35.60 35.35
N ASP A 392 -0.08 36.48 34.66
CA ASP A 392 1.02 37.22 35.28
C ASP A 392 0.52 38.05 36.47
N ASN A 393 1.31 38.07 37.55
CA ASN A 393 0.97 38.74 38.81
C ASN A 393 0.93 40.27 38.69
N ASN A 394 1.62 40.84 37.71
CA ASN A 394 1.73 42.28 37.49
C ASN A 394 0.86 42.75 36.30
N ASP A 395 0.71 41.95 35.24
CA ASP A 395 -0.15 42.25 34.10
C ASP A 395 -1.13 41.12 33.77
N ARG A 396 -2.40 41.33 34.15
CA ARG A 396 -3.49 40.37 33.90
C ARG A 396 -3.78 40.10 32.42
N LYS A 397 -3.20 40.85 31.49
CA LYS A 397 -3.31 40.62 30.04
C LYS A 397 -2.34 39.55 29.54
N LEU A 398 -1.29 39.25 30.30
CA LEU A 398 -0.29 38.24 29.96
C LEU A 398 -0.63 36.90 30.61
N TYR A 399 -0.44 35.85 29.82
CA TYR A 399 -0.56 34.48 30.27
C TYR A 399 0.80 33.80 30.17
N GLN A 400 1.11 32.96 31.15
CA GLN A 400 2.33 32.16 31.22
C GLN A 400 1.99 30.68 31.16
N TYR A 401 2.79 29.89 30.45
CA TYR A 401 2.63 28.44 30.37
C TYR A 401 3.40 27.75 31.51
N LEU A 402 2.72 26.87 32.25
CA LEU A 402 3.23 26.27 33.50
C LEU A 402 3.77 24.84 33.36
N ALA A 403 3.45 24.14 32.27
CA ALA A 403 3.77 22.71 32.08
C ALA A 403 5.03 22.42 31.21
#